data_AF-A0A376RH88-F1
#
_entry.id   AF-A0A376RH88-F1
#
_cell.length_a   1.000
_cell.length_b   1.000
_cell.length_c   1.000
_cell.angle_alpha   90.00
_cell.angle_beta   90.00
_cell.angle_gamma   90.00
#
_symmetry.space_group_name_H-M   'P 1'
#
loop_
_entity.id
_entity.type
_entity.pdbx_description
1 polymer ?
#
loop_
_entity_poly.entity_id
_entity_poly.type
_entity_poly.pdbx_seq_one_letter_code
_entity_poly.pdbx_strand_id
1 'polypeptide(L)' 'METKKNNSEYIPEFDKSFRHPRYWGAWLGVAAMAGIALTPPKFRDPILARLGRFAGRLGKSSRRRALINLSLCFPET' A
#
# COMPACT_ATOMS: atom_id res chain seq x y z
N MET A 1 -20.60 38.84 -24.57
CA MET A 1 -19.15 38.92 -24.32
C MET A 1 -18.76 37.64 -23.60
N GLU A 2 -18.16 36.69 -24.30
CA GLU A 2 -17.69 35.41 -23.74
C GLU A 2 -16.46 35.67 -22.86
N THR A 3 -16.53 35.35 -21.58
CA THR A 3 -15.41 35.45 -20.63
C THR A 3 -14.42 34.30 -20.86
N LYS A 4 -13.21 34.62 -21.31
CA LYS A 4 -12.10 33.65 -21.42
C LYS A 4 -11.79 33.07 -20.04
N LYS A 5 -12.12 31.78 -19.84
CA LYS A 5 -11.70 31.01 -18.67
C LYS A 5 -10.26 30.52 -18.86
N ASN A 6 -9.34 31.17 -18.16
CA ASN A 6 -7.94 30.80 -18.04
C ASN A 6 -7.80 29.65 -17.03
N ASN A 7 -7.66 28.42 -17.54
CA ASN A 7 -7.24 27.27 -16.74
C ASN A 7 -5.73 27.36 -16.47
N SER A 8 -5.32 28.23 -15.54
CA SER A 8 -3.96 28.17 -15.00
C SER A 8 -3.86 26.92 -14.14
N GLU A 9 -3.26 25.88 -14.69
CA GLU A 9 -3.01 24.61 -14.01
C GLU A 9 -2.07 24.86 -12.82
N TYR A 10 -2.52 24.56 -11.62
CA TYR A 10 -1.72 24.75 -10.42
C TYR A 10 -0.63 23.67 -10.39
N ILE A 11 0.62 24.09 -10.54
CA ILE A 11 1.79 23.23 -10.35
C ILE A 11 2.26 23.43 -8.91
N PRO A 12 1.99 22.50 -7.97
CA PRO A 12 2.45 22.64 -6.60
C PRO A 12 3.98 22.60 -6.56
N GLU A 13 4.59 23.68 -6.06
CA GLU A 13 6.02 23.72 -5.78
C GLU A 13 6.31 23.29 -4.33
N PHE A 14 7.48 22.69 -4.11
CA PHE A 14 7.89 22.29 -2.78
C PHE A 14 8.31 23.52 -1.96
N ASP A 15 7.52 23.86 -0.95
CA ASP A 15 7.86 24.92 -0.01
C ASP A 15 8.90 24.44 1.01
N LYS A 16 9.95 25.25 1.21
CA LYS A 16 10.99 25.04 2.22
C LYS A 16 10.41 24.94 3.63
N SER A 17 9.23 25.52 3.88
CA SER A 17 8.50 25.47 5.15
C SER A 17 8.09 24.04 5.55
N PHE A 18 7.95 23.11 4.60
CA PHE A 18 7.64 21.71 4.91
C PHE A 18 8.73 20.98 5.71
N ARG A 19 9.90 21.57 5.91
CA ARG A 19 10.95 21.02 6.78
C ARG A 19 10.79 21.37 8.27
N HIS A 20 9.83 22.23 8.61
CA HIS A 20 9.60 22.61 10.00
C HIS A 20 9.22 21.40 10.89
N PRO A 21 9.55 21.43 12.20
CA PRO A 21 9.27 20.34 13.13
C PRO A 21 7.80 19.89 13.14
N ARG A 22 6.88 20.82 12.83
CA ARG A 22 5.45 20.54 12.67
C ARG A 22 5.14 19.42 11.66
N TYR A 23 5.95 19.29 10.61
CA TYR A 23 5.75 18.31 9.54
C TYR A 23 6.61 17.05 9.68
N TRP A 24 7.43 16.94 10.74
CA TRP A 24 8.31 15.78 10.91
C TRP A 24 7.55 14.46 11.01
N GLY A 25 6.32 14.44 11.53
CA GLY A 25 5.47 13.25 11.49
C GLY A 25 5.18 12.77 10.06
N ALA A 26 4.95 13.68 9.13
CA ALA A 26 4.77 13.34 7.72
C ALA A 26 6.07 12.80 7.12
N TRP A 27 7.22 13.41 7.43
CA TRP A 27 8.53 12.93 6.99
C TRP A 27 8.88 11.55 7.55
N LEU A 28 8.50 11.24 8.79
CA LEU A 28 8.63 9.89 9.34
C LEU A 28 7.80 8.88 8.56
N GLY A 29 6.57 9.23 8.17
CA GLY A 29 5.74 8.40 7.29
C GLY A 29 6.40 8.16 5.94
N VAL A 30 6.90 9.22 5.30
CA VAL A 30 7.63 9.14 4.02
C VAL A 30 8.88 8.26 4.16
N ALA A 31 9.67 8.44 5.22
CA ALA A 31 10.86 7.65 5.49
C ALA A 31 10.53 6.17 5.73
N ALA A 32 9.44 5.88 6.45
CA ALA A 32 8.97 4.51 6.65
C ALA A 32 8.56 3.86 5.32
N MET A 33 7.79 4.57 4.49
CA MET A 33 7.41 4.08 3.16
C MET A 33 8.62 3.86 2.26
N ALA A 34 9.58 4.79 2.27
CA ALA A 34 10.83 4.65 1.53
C ALA A 34 11.66 3.46 2.03
N GLY A 35 11.74 3.27 3.35
CA GLY A 35 12.40 2.12 3.96
C GLY A 35 11.79 0.80 3.50
N ILE A 36 10.46 0.69 3.50
CA ILE A 36 9.75 -0.50 3.01
C ILE A 36 10.01 -0.71 1.50
N ALA A 37 9.96 0.37 0.70
CA ALA A 37 10.17 0.29 -0.75
C ALA A 37 11.60 -0.14 -1.12
N LEU A 38 12.60 0.32 -0.35
CA LEU A 38 14.01 0.02 -0.58
C LEU A 38 14.50 -1.23 0.15
N THR A 39 13.63 -1.92 0.90
CA THR A 39 14.00 -3.14 1.63
C THR A 39 14.38 -4.26 0.65
N PRO A 40 15.59 -4.86 0.76
CA PRO A 40 15.98 -5.96 -0.10
C PRO A 40 15.02 -7.15 0.01
N PRO A 41 14.75 -7.88 -1.10
CA PRO A 41 13.84 -9.04 -1.11
C PRO A 41 14.17 -10.08 -0.03
N LYS A 42 15.47 -10.28 0.26
CA LYS A 42 15.96 -11.21 1.28
C LYS A 42 15.37 -10.96 2.68
N PHE A 43 15.08 -9.70 3.03
CA PHE A 43 14.47 -9.34 4.30
C PHE A 43 12.95 -9.18 4.18
N ARG A 44 12.48 -8.61 3.08
CA ARG A 44 11.06 -8.35 2.84
C ARG A 44 10.25 -9.65 2.77
N ASP A 45 10.71 -10.61 1.98
CA ASP A 45 9.94 -11.81 1.66
C ASP A 45 9.69 -12.73 2.88
N PRO A 46 10.65 -13.00 3.80
CA PRO A 46 10.34 -13.78 5.00
C PRO A 46 9.37 -13.06 5.96
N ILE A 47 9.45 -11.73 6.05
CA ILE A 47 8.54 -10.92 6.88
C ILE A 47 7.12 -11.01 6.30
N LEU A 48 6.98 -10.76 4.99
CA LEU A 48 5.70 -10.87 4.30
C LEU A 48 5.14 -12.29 4.34
N ALA A 49 5.98 -13.31 4.21
CA ALA A 49 5.55 -14.71 4.31
C ALA A 49 5.02 -15.05 5.72
N ARG A 50 5.64 -14.52 6.78
CA ARG A 50 5.16 -14.70 8.15
C ARG A 50 3.84 -13.95 8.37
N LEU A 51 3.75 -12.73 7.89
CA LEU A 51 2.56 -11.90 8.01
C LEU A 51 1.38 -12.52 7.23
N GLY A 52 1.61 -12.95 6.00
CA GLY A 52 0.62 -13.62 5.16
C GLY A 52 0.12 -14.93 5.77
N ARG A 53 1.02 -15.75 6.35
CA ARG A 53 0.62 -16.95 7.09
C ARG A 53 -0.23 -16.63 8.31
N PHE A 54 0.10 -15.56 9.05
CA PHE A 54 -0.68 -15.13 10.20
C PHE A 54 -2.07 -14.61 9.78
N ALA A 55 -2.12 -13.73 8.77
CA ALA A 55 -3.37 -13.22 8.21
C ALA A 55 -4.26 -14.35 7.66
N GLY A 56 -3.67 -15.33 6.97
CA GLY A 56 -4.37 -16.52 6.47
C GLY A 56 -4.96 -17.39 7.58
N ARG A 57 -4.33 -17.45 8.76
CA ARG A 57 -4.89 -18.13 9.95
C ARG A 57 -6.10 -17.40 10.52
N LEU A 58 -6.13 -16.07 10.45
CA LEU A 58 -7.28 -15.26 10.87
C LEU A 58 -8.42 -15.33 9.86
N GLY A 59 -8.11 -15.41 8.56
CA GLY A 59 -9.06 -15.48 7.45
C GLY A 59 -9.77 -16.83 7.25
N LYS A 60 -10.21 -17.50 8.34
CA LYS A 60 -10.82 -18.85 8.27
C LYS A 60 -12.00 -18.93 7.30
N SER A 61 -12.85 -17.90 7.27
CA SER A 61 -14.03 -17.84 6.38
C SER A 61 -13.63 -17.75 4.90
N SER A 62 -12.69 -16.86 4.55
CA SER A 62 -12.18 -16.71 3.19
C SER A 62 -11.49 -17.99 2.71
N ARG A 63 -10.70 -18.63 3.58
CA ARG A 63 -10.09 -19.93 3.28
C ARG A 63 -11.14 -21.02 3.02
N ARG A 64 -12.19 -21.09 3.84
CA ARG A 64 -13.28 -22.06 3.65
C ARG A 64 -13.97 -21.86 2.30
N ARG A 65 -14.29 -20.62 1.95
CA ARG A 65 -14.92 -20.29 0.65
C ARG A 65 -14.01 -20.65 -0.54
N ALA A 66 -12.72 -20.35 -0.45
CA ALA A 66 -11.77 -20.71 -1.49
C ALA A 66 -11.68 -22.23 -1.69
N LEU A 67 -11.65 -23.01 -0.59
CA LEU A 67 -11.63 -24.48 -0.66
C LEU A 67 -12.92 -25.05 -1.27
N ILE A 68 -14.09 -24.53 -0.90
CA ILE A 68 -15.37 -24.95 -1.48
C ILE A 68 -15.41 -24.64 -2.98
N ASN A 69 -15.01 -23.43 -3.38
CA ASN A 69 -14.98 -23.07 -4.79
C ASN A 69 -14.00 -23.96 -5.56
N LEU A 70 -12.83 -24.27 -4.98
CA LEU A 70 -11.86 -25.16 -5.61
C LEU A 70 -12.41 -26.59 -5.78
N SER A 71 -13.09 -27.14 -4.76
CA SER A 71 -13.69 -28.48 -4.86
C SER A 71 -14.84 -28.53 -5.86
N LEU A 72 -15.57 -27.43 -6.04
CA LEU A 72 -16.64 -27.33 -7.04
C LEU A 72 -16.07 -27.19 -8.47
N CYS A 73 -14.98 -26.45 -8.63
CA CYS A 73 -14.35 -26.23 -9.94
C CYS A 73 -13.48 -27.41 -10.40
N PHE A 74 -12.89 -28.17 -9.47
CA PHE A 74 -12.01 -29.30 -9.75
C PHE A 74 -12.44 -30.56 -8.96
N PRO A 75 -13.60 -31.15 -9.28
CA PRO A 75 -14.12 -32.31 -8.55
C PRO A 75 -13.43 -33.65 -8.87
N GLU A 76 -12.68 -33.74 -9.98
CA GLU A 76 -12.18 -35.01 -10.56
C GLU A 76 -10.65 -35.21 -10.47
N THR A 77 -9.94 -34.51 -9.59
CA THR A 77 -8.49 -34.70 -9.38
C THR A 77 -8.18 -35.75 -8.32
#